data_AF-A0AAU1F6B0-F1
#
_entry.id   AF-A0AAU1F6B0-F1
#
_cell.length_a   1.000
_cell.length_b   1.000
_cell.length_c   1.000
_cell.angle_alpha   90.00
_cell.angle_beta   90.00
_cell.angle_gamma   90.00
#
_symmetry.space_group_name_H-M   'P 1'
#
loop_
_entity.id
_entity.type
_entity.pdbx_description
1 polymer ?
#
loop_
_entity_poly.entity_id
_entity_poly.type
_entity_poly.pdbx_seq_one_letter_code
_entity_poly.pdbx_strand_id
1 'polypeptide(L)'
;MSTLPAEPLLFDVPTPVERLLHLAGQYTRHNDALDLHLRAATEPEPQAHAASAQRPAADTRMAARAIHGQRLYESTELAETVVRLKQLAFLSAASADHGVQVARELTALAPETTVSCAVSLASETRRRRGASAIAPDVRLTSDQRSALVQIASGHVVASSSLGREFTRSRDPKVLMSTLRTLVSKGLAERTPNSALPAYRGGPPQDRVRLTPAGVTVLAAGIGLPAAGPDTALGATPCPIPAASQAATRSR
;
A
#
# COMPACT_ATOMS: atom_id res chain seq x y z
N MET A 1 -30.41 9.44 -30.15
CA MET A 1 -29.87 9.66 -28.79
C MET A 1 -28.45 9.16 -28.77
N SER A 2 -27.46 10.05 -28.80
CA SER A 2 -26.04 9.71 -28.85
C SER A 2 -25.43 9.99 -27.48
N THR A 3 -25.13 8.95 -26.72
CA THR A 3 -24.35 9.04 -25.48
C THR A 3 -22.91 9.39 -25.84
N LEU A 4 -22.48 10.60 -25.49
CA LEU A 4 -21.09 11.03 -25.59
C LEU A 4 -20.22 10.15 -24.68
N PRO A 5 -19.07 9.63 -25.16
CA PRO A 5 -18.09 9.00 -24.29
C PRO A 5 -17.51 10.07 -23.37
N ALA A 6 -17.38 9.76 -22.08
CA ALA A 6 -16.77 10.64 -21.10
C ALA A 6 -15.33 10.98 -21.57
N GLU A 7 -15.09 12.24 -21.88
CA GLU A 7 -13.75 12.73 -22.19
C GLU A 7 -12.83 12.46 -20.99
N PRO A 8 -11.68 11.79 -21.18
CA PRO A 8 -10.70 11.65 -20.12
C PRO A 8 -10.12 13.04 -19.82
N LEU A 9 -10.30 13.51 -18.58
CA LEU A 9 -9.70 14.76 -18.11
C LEU A 9 -8.19 14.72 -18.34
N LEU A 10 -7.73 15.56 -19.27
CA LEU A 10 -6.37 15.63 -19.84
C LEU A 10 -5.25 15.94 -18.82
N PHE A 11 -5.59 16.19 -17.55
CA PHE A 11 -4.65 16.52 -16.47
C PHE A 11 -5.01 15.85 -15.15
N ASP A 12 -5.32 14.56 -15.15
CA ASP A 12 -5.45 13.81 -13.91
C ASP A 12 -4.05 13.58 -13.30
N VAL A 13 -3.57 14.57 -12.56
CA VAL A 13 -2.28 14.52 -11.88
C VAL A 13 -2.45 13.68 -10.61
N PRO A 14 -1.72 12.57 -10.45
CA PRO A 14 -1.90 11.69 -9.32
C PRO A 14 -1.66 12.43 -8.02
N THR A 15 -2.56 12.20 -7.06
CA THR A 15 -2.44 12.73 -5.70
C THR A 15 -1.16 12.22 -5.04
N PRO A 16 -0.65 12.90 -3.99
CA PRO A 16 0.54 12.43 -3.27
C PRO A 16 0.43 10.99 -2.77
N VAL A 17 -0.76 10.57 -2.33
CA VAL A 17 -1.04 9.20 -1.87
C VAL A 17 -0.96 8.22 -3.04
N GLU A 18 -1.59 8.52 -4.17
CA GLU A 18 -1.50 7.68 -5.38
C GLU A 18 -0.06 7.56 -5.89
N ARG A 19 0.73 8.64 -5.85
CA ARG A 19 2.16 8.59 -6.20
C ARG A 19 2.94 7.62 -5.32
N LEU A 20 2.68 7.61 -4.01
CA LEU A 20 3.29 6.64 -3.09
C LEU A 20 2.83 5.21 -3.41
N LEU A 21 1.55 4.99 -3.72
CA LEU A 21 1.07 3.66 -4.12
C LEU A 21 1.69 3.18 -5.44
N HIS A 22 1.87 4.07 -6.42
CA HIS A 22 2.59 3.76 -7.65
C HIS A 22 4.06 3.40 -7.37
N LEU A 23 4.72 4.15 -6.47
CA LEU A 23 6.09 3.89 -6.05
C LEU A 23 6.22 2.52 -5.35
N ALA A 24 5.26 2.12 -4.52
CA ALA A 24 5.23 0.78 -3.92
C ALA A 24 5.15 -0.32 -5.00
N GLY A 25 4.36 -0.10 -6.05
CA GLY A 25 4.30 -0.98 -7.21
C GLY A 25 5.62 -1.03 -8.01
N GLN A 26 6.36 0.08 -8.10
CA GLN A 26 7.70 0.10 -8.71
C GLN A 26 8.71 -0.72 -7.90
N TYR A 27 8.73 -0.55 -6.58
CA TYR A 27 9.58 -1.35 -5.70
C TYR A 27 9.22 -2.84 -5.75
N THR A 28 7.93 -3.17 -5.83
CA THR A 28 7.49 -4.57 -6.02
C THR A 28 8.02 -5.14 -7.33
N ARG A 29 7.93 -4.39 -8.44
CA ARG A 29 8.51 -4.79 -9.73
C ARG A 29 10.02 -4.99 -9.68
N HIS A 30 10.72 -4.07 -9.02
CA HIS A 30 12.16 -4.15 -8.84
C HIS A 30 12.55 -5.41 -8.05
N ASN A 31 11.89 -5.66 -6.92
CA ASN A 31 12.15 -6.82 -6.08
C ASN A 31 11.81 -8.14 -6.78
N ASP A 32 10.68 -8.18 -7.52
CA ASP A 32 10.29 -9.31 -8.36
C ASP A 32 11.38 -9.64 -9.40
N ALA A 33 11.95 -8.62 -10.06
CA ALA A 33 13.02 -8.80 -11.04
C ALA A 33 14.30 -9.34 -10.37
N LEU A 34 14.71 -8.77 -9.23
CA LEU A 34 15.85 -9.28 -8.46
C LEU A 34 15.65 -10.74 -8.02
N ASP A 35 14.46 -11.09 -7.54
CA ASP A 35 14.11 -12.44 -7.10
C ASP A 35 14.17 -13.45 -8.26
N LEU A 36 13.77 -13.05 -9.47
CA LEU A 36 13.91 -13.87 -10.67
C LEU A 36 15.38 -14.00 -11.11
N HIS A 37 16.17 -12.93 -11.04
CA HIS A 37 17.61 -12.97 -11.36
C HIS A 37 18.39 -13.88 -10.43
N LEU A 38 18.12 -13.84 -9.12
CA LEU A 38 18.77 -14.73 -8.14
C LEU A 38 18.48 -16.22 -8.39
N ARG A 39 17.42 -16.55 -9.14
CA ARG A 39 17.08 -17.93 -9.51
C ARG A 39 17.47 -18.31 -10.93
N ALA A 40 17.76 -17.34 -11.80
CA ALA A 40 18.24 -17.63 -13.13
C ALA A 40 19.64 -18.24 -13.04
N ALA A 41 19.90 -19.30 -13.82
CA ALA A 41 21.22 -19.94 -13.89
C ALA A 41 22.24 -19.11 -14.70
N THR A 42 21.79 -18.03 -15.33
CA THR A 42 22.62 -17.12 -16.13
C THR A 42 23.10 -15.97 -15.26
N GLU A 43 24.40 -15.66 -15.33
CA GLU A 43 24.95 -14.49 -14.64
C GLU A 43 24.18 -13.23 -15.04
N PRO A 44 23.62 -12.48 -14.06
CA PRO A 44 22.84 -11.30 -14.36
C PRO A 44 23.74 -10.22 -14.93
N GLU A 45 23.25 -9.48 -15.94
CA GLU A 45 23.92 -8.28 -16.42
C GLU A 45 23.98 -7.25 -15.27
N PRO A 46 25.16 -6.92 -14.74
CA PRO A 46 25.29 -6.12 -13.51
C PRO A 46 24.69 -4.71 -13.60
N GLN A 47 24.38 -4.22 -14.80
CA GLN A 47 23.83 -2.89 -15.04
C GLN A 47 22.30 -2.85 -15.12
N ALA A 48 21.63 -3.98 -15.38
CA ALA A 48 20.18 -4.01 -15.54
C ALA A 48 19.44 -3.70 -14.23
N HIS A 49 19.90 -4.27 -13.11
CA HIS A 49 19.31 -3.97 -11.80
C HIS A 49 19.66 -2.57 -11.30
N ALA A 50 20.87 -2.09 -11.59
CA ALA A 50 21.31 -0.75 -11.23
C ALA A 50 20.42 0.33 -11.87
N ALA A 51 20.14 0.21 -13.18
CA ALA A 51 19.22 1.11 -13.87
C ALA A 51 17.79 1.03 -13.30
N SER A 52 17.33 -0.18 -12.96
CA SER A 52 16.03 -0.38 -12.34
C SER A 52 15.93 0.22 -10.93
N ALA A 53 17.01 0.30 -10.17
CA ALA A 53 17.05 0.83 -8.79
C ALA A 53 17.08 2.37 -8.75
N GLN A 54 17.69 3.01 -9.76
CA GLN A 54 17.80 4.47 -9.84
C GLN A 54 16.44 5.16 -10.03
N ARG A 55 15.54 4.58 -10.83
CA ARG A 55 14.21 5.12 -11.08
C ARG A 55 13.36 5.25 -9.80
N PRO A 56 13.11 4.18 -9.02
CA PRO A 56 12.36 4.29 -7.77
C PRO A 56 13.07 5.17 -6.75
N ALA A 57 14.42 5.21 -6.72
CA ALA A 57 15.15 6.16 -5.87
C ALA A 57 14.85 7.63 -6.24
N ALA A 58 14.87 7.97 -7.53
CA ALA A 58 14.53 9.32 -8.00
C ALA A 58 13.08 9.69 -7.69
N ASP A 59 12.13 8.79 -7.99
CA ASP A 59 10.71 8.99 -7.73
C ASP A 59 10.42 9.14 -6.23
N THR A 60 11.13 8.40 -5.37
CA THR A 60 11.04 8.54 -3.90
C THR A 60 11.51 9.92 -3.44
N ARG A 61 12.61 10.45 -3.99
CA ARG A 61 13.09 11.81 -3.66
C ARG A 61 12.10 12.87 -4.11
N MET A 62 11.49 12.70 -5.29
CA MET A 62 10.45 13.59 -5.79
C MET A 62 9.22 13.58 -4.88
N ALA A 63 8.77 12.40 -4.44
CA ALA A 63 7.66 12.26 -3.50
C ALA A 63 7.96 12.95 -2.16
N ALA A 64 9.15 12.72 -1.60
CA ALA A 64 9.58 13.37 -0.35
C ALA A 64 9.61 14.90 -0.48
N ARG A 65 10.12 15.44 -1.59
CA ARG A 65 10.12 16.88 -1.87
C ARG A 65 8.70 17.44 -2.02
N ALA A 66 7.81 16.71 -2.70
CA ALA A 66 6.43 17.13 -2.88
C ALA A 66 5.67 17.21 -1.54
N ILE A 67 5.84 16.21 -0.66
CA ILE A 67 5.24 16.20 0.68
C ILE A 67 5.81 17.34 1.53
N HIS A 68 7.12 17.56 1.47
CA HIS A 68 7.78 18.66 2.18
C HIS A 68 7.30 20.04 1.69
N GLY A 69 7.15 20.20 0.37
CA GLY A 69 6.68 21.43 -0.27
C GLY A 69 5.23 21.79 0.01
N GLN A 70 4.40 20.83 0.43
CA GLN A 70 3.03 21.09 0.91
C GLN A 70 2.98 21.79 2.27
N ARG A 71 4.15 22.18 2.81
CA ARG A 71 4.33 22.92 4.07
C ARG A 71 3.52 22.31 5.21
N LEU A 72 3.49 20.98 5.31
CA LEU A 72 2.72 20.28 6.32
C LEU A 72 3.35 20.32 7.73
N TYR A 73 4.03 21.43 8.06
CA TYR A 73 5.07 21.61 9.09
C TYR A 73 4.65 21.51 10.56
N GLU A 74 3.48 20.98 10.88
CA GLU A 74 3.01 20.86 12.26
C GLU A 74 2.77 19.42 12.73
N SER A 75 2.98 18.43 11.86
CA SER A 75 2.77 17.01 12.20
C SER A 75 4.09 16.24 12.28
N THR A 76 4.37 15.71 13.47
CA THR A 76 5.48 14.77 13.73
C THR A 76 5.40 13.54 12.82
N GLU A 77 4.20 13.03 12.55
CA GLU A 77 3.98 11.87 11.68
C GLU A 77 4.45 12.11 10.24
N LEU A 78 4.28 13.34 9.73
CA LEU A 78 4.74 13.70 8.39
C LEU A 78 6.24 13.97 8.33
N ALA A 79 6.82 14.50 9.41
CA ALA A 79 8.27 14.62 9.51
C ALA A 79 8.93 13.23 9.47
N GLU A 80 8.41 12.27 10.24
CA GLU A 80 8.84 10.87 10.18
C GLU A 80 8.64 10.25 8.80
N THR A 81 7.50 10.49 8.16
CA THR A 81 7.21 9.99 6.82
C THR A 81 8.25 10.49 5.80
N VAL A 82 8.60 11.78 5.84
CA VAL A 82 9.64 12.35 4.97
C VAL A 82 11.01 11.75 5.27
N VAL A 83 11.36 11.52 6.53
CA VAL A 83 12.62 10.87 6.92
C VAL A 83 12.67 9.43 6.38
N ARG A 84 11.61 8.65 6.56
CA ARG A 84 11.52 7.28 6.03
C ARG A 84 11.67 7.24 4.51
N LEU A 85 11.03 8.17 3.78
CA LEU A 85 11.18 8.28 2.33
C LEU A 85 12.62 8.65 1.93
N LYS A 86 13.30 9.54 2.67
CA LYS A 86 14.71 9.86 2.41
C LYS A 86 15.62 8.65 2.65
N GLN A 87 15.42 7.92 3.74
CA GLN A 87 16.15 6.68 4.03
C GLN A 87 15.91 5.65 2.91
N LEU A 88 14.66 5.49 2.48
CA LEU A 88 14.31 4.57 1.41
C LEU A 88 14.98 4.94 0.08
N ALA A 89 14.98 6.23 -0.28
CA ALA A 89 15.67 6.71 -1.47
C ALA A 89 17.19 6.52 -1.40
N PHE A 90 17.78 6.57 -0.20
CA PHE A 90 19.19 6.28 0.02
C PHE A 90 19.47 4.78 -0.18
N LEU A 91 18.70 3.90 0.46
CA LEU A 91 18.86 2.44 0.33
C LEU A 91 18.64 1.96 -1.12
N SER A 92 17.64 2.52 -1.81
CA SER A 92 17.39 2.22 -3.23
C SER A 92 18.44 2.76 -4.17
N ALA A 93 19.19 3.80 -3.78
CA ALA A 93 20.31 4.27 -4.59
C ALA A 93 21.55 3.41 -4.33
N ALA A 94 21.83 3.12 -3.06
CA ALA A 94 22.93 2.24 -2.66
C ALA A 94 22.78 0.83 -3.26
N SER A 95 21.57 0.32 -3.44
CA SER A 95 21.34 -0.98 -4.06
C SER A 95 21.84 -1.07 -5.51
N ALA A 96 21.98 0.06 -6.21
CA ALA A 96 22.54 0.09 -7.56
C ALA A 96 24.04 -0.23 -7.60
N ASP A 97 24.76 0.05 -6.50
CA ASP A 97 26.21 -0.13 -6.39
C ASP A 97 26.60 -1.51 -5.84
N HIS A 98 25.61 -2.35 -5.49
CA HIS A 98 25.82 -3.66 -4.90
C HIS A 98 25.30 -4.78 -5.80
N GLY A 99 25.74 -6.01 -5.54
CA GLY A 99 25.22 -7.21 -6.22
C GLY A 99 23.75 -7.46 -5.92
N VAL A 100 23.10 -8.26 -6.78
CA VAL A 100 21.64 -8.54 -6.78
C VAL A 100 21.13 -8.99 -5.41
N GLN A 101 21.88 -9.82 -4.67
CA GLN A 101 21.50 -10.30 -3.34
C GLN A 101 21.38 -9.15 -2.32
N VAL A 102 22.44 -8.34 -2.19
CA VAL A 102 22.44 -7.19 -1.27
C VAL A 102 21.43 -6.15 -1.72
N ALA A 103 21.31 -5.90 -3.03
CA ALA A 103 20.30 -5.01 -3.57
C ALA A 103 18.88 -5.41 -3.14
N ARG A 104 18.59 -6.72 -3.15
CA ARG A 104 17.30 -7.29 -2.75
C ARG A 104 17.03 -7.15 -1.26
N GLU A 105 18.06 -7.27 -0.42
CA GLU A 105 17.98 -7.07 1.02
C GLU A 105 17.71 -5.60 1.37
N LEU A 106 18.47 -4.68 0.75
CA LEU A 106 18.32 -3.23 0.95
C LEU A 106 16.92 -2.72 0.56
N THR A 107 16.30 -3.33 -0.45
CA THR A 107 14.99 -2.93 -0.98
C THR A 107 13.83 -3.80 -0.50
N ALA A 108 14.08 -4.76 0.40
CA ALA A 108 13.09 -5.77 0.75
C ALA A 108 11.80 -5.21 1.36
N LEU A 109 11.93 -4.21 2.24
CA LEU A 109 10.81 -3.57 2.93
C LEU A 109 10.34 -2.30 2.22
N ALA A 110 10.87 -2.01 1.02
CA ALA A 110 10.56 -0.80 0.29
C ALA A 110 9.07 -0.65 -0.07
N PRO A 111 8.38 -1.69 -0.60
CA PRO A 111 6.95 -1.58 -0.88
C PRO A 111 6.12 -1.32 0.39
N GLU A 112 6.35 -2.09 1.45
CA GLU A 112 5.65 -1.93 2.73
C GLU A 112 5.85 -0.55 3.35
N THR A 113 7.11 -0.08 3.38
CA THR A 113 7.46 1.25 3.91
C THR A 113 6.76 2.34 3.13
N THR A 114 6.69 2.21 1.80
CA THR A 114 6.01 3.18 0.93
C THR A 114 4.50 3.19 1.16
N VAL A 115 3.87 2.02 1.30
CA VAL A 115 2.45 1.91 1.64
C VAL A 115 2.17 2.49 3.02
N SER A 116 3.01 2.23 4.02
CA SER A 116 2.90 2.83 5.35
C SER A 116 2.98 4.36 5.30
N CYS A 117 3.92 4.91 4.52
CA CYS A 117 4.00 6.36 4.27
C CYS A 117 2.71 6.90 3.61
N ALA A 118 2.11 6.15 2.68
CA ALA A 118 0.84 6.51 2.04
C ALA A 118 -0.32 6.54 3.04
N VAL A 119 -0.38 5.56 3.95
CA VAL A 119 -1.38 5.52 5.04
C VAL A 119 -1.24 6.74 5.95
N SER A 120 -0.04 7.03 6.45
CA SER A 120 0.21 8.19 7.33
C SER A 120 -0.14 9.50 6.64
N LEU A 121 0.24 9.66 5.37
CA LEU A 121 -0.08 10.85 4.59
C LEU A 121 -1.58 11.02 4.37
N ALA A 122 -2.30 9.94 4.05
CA ALA A 122 -3.75 9.97 3.85
C ALA A 122 -4.50 10.32 5.14
N SER A 123 -4.10 9.70 6.27
CA SER A 123 -4.67 9.99 7.59
C SER A 123 -4.49 11.45 7.99
N GLU A 124 -3.28 11.99 7.85
CA GLU A 124 -3.00 13.39 8.20
C GLU A 124 -3.68 14.38 7.24
N THR A 125 -3.73 14.08 5.94
CA THR A 125 -4.47 14.89 4.95
C THR A 125 -5.95 14.97 5.31
N ARG A 126 -6.54 13.84 5.71
CA ARG A 126 -7.94 13.78 6.16
C ARG A 126 -8.15 14.55 7.46
N ARG A 127 -7.27 14.38 8.44
CA ARG A 127 -7.31 15.11 9.73
C ARG A 127 -7.37 16.62 9.50
N ARG A 128 -6.60 17.14 8.53
CA ARG A 128 -6.57 18.58 8.21
C ARG A 128 -7.75 19.08 7.38
N ARG A 129 -8.25 18.26 6.43
CA ARG A 129 -9.33 18.66 5.52
C ARG A 129 -10.74 18.40 6.06
N GLY A 130 -10.88 17.72 7.20
CA GLY A 130 -12.16 17.26 7.72
C GLY A 130 -12.72 16.08 6.92
N ALA A 131 -13.79 15.44 7.41
CA ALA A 131 -14.39 14.24 6.81
C ALA A 131 -15.00 14.45 5.39
N SER A 132 -14.91 15.65 4.84
CA SER A 132 -15.49 16.05 3.56
C SER A 132 -14.57 15.73 2.37
N ALA A 133 -14.22 14.46 2.22
CA ALA A 133 -13.73 13.94 0.96
C ALA A 133 -14.80 12.97 0.44
N ILE A 134 -15.53 13.40 -0.59
CA ILE A 134 -16.53 12.60 -1.30
C ILE A 134 -15.84 11.29 -1.68
N ALA A 135 -16.23 10.22 -0.99
CA ALA A 135 -15.69 8.89 -1.25
C ALA A 135 -16.15 8.45 -2.66
N PRO A 136 -15.30 7.82 -3.46
CA PRO A 136 -15.75 7.18 -4.69
C PRO A 136 -16.86 6.18 -4.36
N ASP A 137 -17.86 6.06 -5.23
CA ASP A 137 -19.06 5.20 -5.07
C ASP A 137 -18.75 3.71 -4.82
N VAL A 138 -17.47 3.30 -4.87
CA VAL A 138 -17.00 1.96 -4.55
C VAL A 138 -16.86 1.80 -3.02
N ARG A 139 -17.95 1.39 -2.37
CA ARG A 139 -17.90 0.90 -0.98
C ARG A 139 -17.10 -0.40 -0.90
N LEU A 140 -15.83 -0.31 -0.50
CA LEU A 140 -15.00 -1.47 -0.19
C LEU A 140 -15.34 -2.03 1.19
N THR A 141 -15.44 -3.35 1.31
CA THR A 141 -15.44 -4.02 2.61
C THR A 141 -14.07 -3.91 3.29
N SER A 142 -14.01 -4.12 4.61
CA SER A 142 -12.74 -4.12 5.36
C SER A 142 -11.73 -5.13 4.76
N ASP A 143 -12.20 -6.33 4.41
CA ASP A 143 -11.38 -7.38 3.80
C ASP A 143 -10.86 -6.99 2.41
N GLN A 144 -11.69 -6.33 1.59
CA GLN A 144 -11.27 -5.85 0.27
C GLN A 144 -10.21 -4.74 0.40
N ARG A 145 -10.38 -3.83 1.35
CA ARG A 145 -9.38 -2.79 1.63
C ARG A 145 -8.07 -3.38 2.13
N SER A 146 -8.14 -4.32 3.07
CA SER A 146 -6.97 -5.04 3.59
C SER A 146 -6.24 -5.79 2.47
N ALA A 147 -6.98 -6.48 1.59
CA ALA A 147 -6.42 -7.15 0.43
C ALA A 147 -5.73 -6.18 -0.53
N LEU A 148 -6.32 -5.01 -0.83
CA LEU A 148 -5.68 -3.99 -1.67
C LEU A 148 -4.39 -3.44 -1.05
N VAL A 149 -4.33 -3.28 0.28
CA VAL A 149 -3.10 -2.92 0.99
C VAL A 149 -2.03 -4.01 0.84
N GLN A 150 -2.40 -5.28 1.00
CA GLN A 150 -1.46 -6.40 0.80
C GLN A 150 -0.98 -6.51 -0.65
N ILE A 151 -1.83 -6.20 -1.63
CA ILE A 151 -1.45 -6.14 -3.04
C ILE A 151 -0.49 -4.97 -3.28
N ALA A 152 -0.77 -3.78 -2.73
CA ALA A 152 0.09 -2.61 -2.85
C ALA A 152 1.50 -2.84 -2.27
N SER A 153 1.57 -3.58 -1.15
CA SER A 153 2.83 -3.97 -0.52
C SER A 153 3.57 -5.10 -1.25
N GLY A 154 3.02 -5.62 -2.36
CA GLY A 154 3.67 -6.67 -3.14
C GLY A 154 3.67 -8.04 -2.46
N HIS A 155 2.76 -8.31 -1.51
CA HIS A 155 2.72 -9.58 -0.79
C HIS A 155 1.88 -10.65 -1.47
N VAL A 156 0.98 -10.26 -2.36
CA VAL A 156 0.02 -11.19 -2.96
C VAL A 156 0.59 -11.76 -4.26
N VAL A 157 0.62 -13.09 -4.32
CA VAL A 157 0.85 -13.87 -5.54
C VAL A 157 -0.31 -14.83 -5.74
N ALA A 158 -0.62 -15.11 -7.00
CA ALA A 158 -1.56 -16.14 -7.40
C ALA A 158 -0.80 -17.26 -8.12
N SER A 159 -1.26 -18.49 -7.92
CA SER A 159 -0.74 -19.66 -8.62
C SER A 159 -1.84 -20.67 -8.86
N SER A 160 -1.64 -21.54 -9.83
CA SER A 160 -2.51 -22.67 -10.11
C SER A 160 -1.74 -23.98 -9.95
N SER A 161 -2.29 -24.94 -9.21
CA SER A 161 -1.75 -26.29 -9.08
C SER A 161 -2.89 -27.30 -9.13
N LEU A 162 -2.72 -28.38 -9.91
CA LEU A 162 -3.71 -29.46 -10.07
C LEU A 162 -5.13 -28.94 -10.42
N GLY A 163 -5.21 -27.94 -11.30
CA GLY A 163 -6.48 -27.32 -11.73
C GLY A 163 -7.16 -26.44 -10.68
N ARG A 164 -6.50 -26.17 -9.54
CA ARG A 164 -7.01 -25.28 -8.48
C ARG A 164 -6.14 -24.04 -8.38
N GLU A 165 -6.79 -22.88 -8.29
CA GLU A 165 -6.11 -21.61 -8.06
C GLU A 165 -5.97 -21.33 -6.56
N PHE A 166 -4.81 -20.86 -6.14
CA PHE A 166 -4.53 -20.48 -4.76
C PHE A 166 -3.81 -19.14 -4.69
N THR A 167 -4.07 -18.41 -3.61
CA THR A 167 -3.37 -17.17 -3.27
C THR A 167 -2.33 -17.45 -2.20
N ARG A 168 -1.16 -16.86 -2.35
CA ARG A 168 -0.17 -16.73 -1.27
C ARG A 168 -0.08 -15.26 -0.91
N SER A 169 -0.23 -14.95 0.36
CA SER A 169 -0.01 -13.61 0.89
C SER A 169 0.72 -13.69 2.22
N ARG A 170 1.35 -12.57 2.61
CA ARG A 170 1.73 -12.33 4.00
C ARG A 170 0.45 -12.09 4.82
N ASP A 171 0.55 -12.19 6.14
CA ASP A 171 -0.57 -11.87 7.03
C ASP A 171 -0.99 -10.39 6.90
N PRO A 172 -2.31 -10.09 6.84
CA PRO A 172 -3.44 -11.03 6.85
C PRO A 172 -3.64 -11.78 5.53
N LYS A 173 -4.12 -13.02 5.63
CA LYS A 173 -4.36 -13.89 4.48
C LYS A 173 -5.41 -13.30 3.53
N VAL A 174 -5.04 -13.15 2.26
CA VAL A 174 -5.96 -12.73 1.19
C VAL A 174 -6.61 -13.97 0.58
N LEU A 175 -7.92 -14.12 0.76
CA LEU A 175 -8.68 -15.22 0.19
C LEU A 175 -8.76 -15.11 -1.34
N MET A 176 -8.73 -16.26 -2.03
CA MET A 176 -8.86 -16.31 -3.49
C MET A 176 -10.20 -15.75 -3.98
N SER A 177 -11.29 -15.93 -3.23
CA SER A 177 -12.60 -15.32 -3.53
C SER A 177 -12.55 -13.79 -3.54
N THR A 178 -11.87 -13.20 -2.56
CA THR A 178 -11.63 -11.75 -2.49
C THR A 178 -10.78 -11.29 -3.66
N LEU A 179 -9.70 -12.01 -3.98
CA LEU A 179 -8.87 -11.67 -5.14
C LEU A 179 -9.66 -11.70 -6.46
N ARG A 180 -10.45 -12.74 -6.71
CA ARG A 180 -11.30 -12.83 -7.92
C ARG A 180 -12.29 -11.66 -7.99
N THR A 181 -12.86 -11.26 -6.86
CA THR A 181 -13.76 -10.10 -6.78
C THR A 181 -13.04 -8.79 -7.11
N LEU A 182 -11.81 -8.60 -6.63
CA LEU A 182 -11.02 -7.40 -6.94
C LEU A 182 -10.61 -7.36 -8.42
N VAL A 183 -10.28 -8.51 -9.00
CA VAL A 183 -9.95 -8.64 -10.43
C VAL A 183 -11.19 -8.40 -11.30
N SER A 184 -12.35 -8.97 -10.95
CA SER A 184 -13.59 -8.75 -11.72
C SER A 184 -14.07 -7.31 -11.66
N LYS A 185 -13.79 -6.60 -10.56
CA LYS A 185 -14.02 -5.15 -10.42
C LYS A 185 -12.95 -4.29 -11.11
N GLY A 186 -11.94 -4.88 -11.74
CA GLY A 186 -10.86 -4.15 -12.40
C GLY A 186 -9.96 -3.37 -11.44
N LEU A 187 -9.93 -3.72 -10.15
CA LEU A 187 -9.11 -3.06 -9.13
C LEU A 187 -7.72 -3.70 -8.98
N ALA A 188 -7.61 -4.96 -9.38
CA ALA A 188 -6.36 -5.69 -9.39
C ALA A 188 -6.20 -6.47 -10.69
N GLU A 189 -4.97 -6.69 -11.09
CA GLU A 189 -4.62 -7.51 -12.24
C GLU A 189 -3.57 -8.54 -11.86
N ARG A 190 -3.49 -9.62 -12.63
CA ARG A 190 -2.44 -10.64 -12.50
C ARG A 190 -1.42 -10.41 -13.60
N THR A 191 -0.16 -10.26 -13.22
CA THR A 191 0.96 -10.28 -14.16
C THR A 191 1.52 -11.70 -14.21
N PRO A 192 1.41 -12.41 -15.34
CA PRO A 192 1.85 -13.80 -15.44
C PRO A 192 3.35 -13.95 -15.22
N ASN A 193 3.76 -15.03 -14.54
CA ASN A 193 5.16 -15.45 -14.38
C ASN A 193 6.13 -14.39 -13.81
N SER A 194 5.62 -13.39 -13.10
CA SER A 194 6.43 -12.26 -12.64
C SER A 194 6.85 -12.35 -11.17
N ALA A 195 6.47 -13.40 -10.46
CA ALA A 195 6.82 -13.60 -9.07
C ALA A 195 7.56 -14.93 -8.85
N LEU A 196 8.29 -14.98 -7.75
CA LEU A 196 9.12 -16.13 -7.39
C LEU A 196 8.29 -17.44 -7.29
N PRO A 197 8.79 -18.58 -7.80
CA PRO A 197 8.13 -19.87 -7.62
C PRO A 197 7.94 -20.25 -6.15
N ALA A 198 6.84 -20.96 -5.85
CA ALA A 198 6.46 -21.34 -4.50
C ALA A 198 7.47 -22.27 -3.80
N TYR A 199 8.22 -23.05 -4.58
CA TYR A 199 9.30 -23.97 -4.17
C TYR A 199 10.46 -23.92 -5.18
N ARG A 200 11.64 -24.43 -4.80
CA ARG A 200 12.82 -24.45 -5.67
C ARG A 200 12.55 -25.37 -6.88
N GLY A 201 12.78 -24.88 -8.09
CA GLY A 201 12.54 -25.62 -9.34
C GLY A 201 11.07 -25.63 -9.82
N GLY A 202 10.14 -24.98 -9.10
CA GLY A 202 8.76 -24.81 -9.55
C GLY A 202 8.60 -23.70 -10.60
N PRO A 203 7.43 -23.61 -11.26
CA PRO A 203 7.14 -22.52 -12.19
C PRO A 203 6.99 -21.17 -11.47
N PRO A 204 7.36 -20.05 -12.11
CA PRO A 204 7.06 -18.72 -11.60
C PRO A 204 5.57 -18.54 -11.28
N GLN A 205 5.27 -17.70 -10.30
CA GLN A 205 3.90 -17.38 -9.90
C GLN A 205 3.47 -16.06 -10.54
N ASP A 206 2.17 -15.81 -10.50
CA ASP A 206 1.60 -14.55 -11.00
C ASP A 206 1.64 -13.51 -9.88
N ARG A 207 2.24 -12.34 -10.16
CA ARG A 207 2.16 -11.21 -9.22
C ARG A 207 0.78 -10.57 -9.35
N VAL A 208 0.09 -10.39 -8.23
CA VAL A 208 -1.10 -9.53 -8.22
C VAL A 208 -0.65 -8.08 -8.06
N ARG A 209 -1.18 -7.17 -8.90
CA ARG A 209 -0.87 -5.74 -8.89
C ARG A 209 -2.14 -4.91 -8.86
N LEU A 210 -2.05 -3.70 -8.32
CA LEU A 210 -3.12 -2.73 -8.42
C LEU A 210 -3.18 -2.17 -9.84
N THR A 211 -4.39 -2.05 -10.38
CA THR A 211 -4.65 -1.26 -11.59
C THR A 211 -4.66 0.23 -11.22
N PRO A 212 -4.64 1.16 -12.20
CA PRO A 212 -4.84 2.58 -11.91
C PRO A 212 -6.13 2.86 -11.12
N ALA A 213 -7.24 2.22 -11.49
CA ALA A 213 -8.50 2.31 -10.76
C ALA A 213 -8.38 1.76 -9.32
N GLY A 214 -7.66 0.65 -9.13
CA GLY A 214 -7.36 0.11 -7.82
C GLY A 214 -6.53 1.05 -6.95
N VAL A 215 -5.56 1.76 -7.54
CA VAL A 215 -4.74 2.77 -6.85
C VAL A 215 -5.62 3.94 -6.38
N THR A 216 -6.48 4.49 -7.24
CA THR A 216 -7.39 5.59 -6.87
C THR A 216 -8.39 5.18 -5.81
N VAL A 217 -9.00 4.00 -5.95
CA VAL A 217 -9.95 3.46 -4.96
C VAL A 217 -9.27 3.21 -3.62
N LEU A 218 -8.05 2.65 -3.63
CA LEU A 218 -7.28 2.46 -2.40
C LEU A 218 -6.89 3.81 -1.79
N ALA A 219 -6.39 4.77 -2.57
CA ALA A 219 -5.97 6.08 -2.09
C ALA A 219 -7.12 6.86 -1.40
N ALA A 220 -8.34 6.74 -1.91
CA ALA A 220 -9.52 7.35 -1.30
C ALA A 220 -9.91 6.69 0.04
N GLY A 221 -9.66 5.38 0.18
CA GLY A 221 -10.05 4.59 1.35
C GLY A 221 -8.94 4.32 2.37
N ILE A 222 -7.67 4.52 2.01
CA ILE A 222 -6.53 4.24 2.87
C ILE A 222 -6.46 5.27 4.00
N GLY A 223 -6.22 4.81 5.23
CA GLY A 223 -6.29 5.66 6.43
C GLY A 223 -7.71 5.91 6.96
N LEU A 224 -8.77 5.38 6.33
CA LEU A 224 -10.07 5.27 7.00
C LEU A 224 -9.96 4.26 8.15
N PRO A 225 -10.51 4.55 9.35
CA PRO A 225 -10.60 3.56 10.40
C PRO A 225 -11.32 2.32 9.84
N ALA A 226 -10.88 1.14 10.28
CA ALA A 226 -11.68 -0.06 10.08
C ALA A 226 -13.07 0.26 10.67
N ALA A 227 -14.13 0.03 9.89
CA ALA A 227 -15.47 0.08 10.46
C ALA A 227 -15.43 -0.86 11.66
N GLY A 228 -15.53 -0.29 12.87
CA GLY A 228 -15.62 -1.09 14.08
C GLY A 228 -16.80 -2.06 13.92
N PRO A 229 -16.84 -3.15 14.70
CA PRO A 229 -18.12 -3.84 14.86
C PRO A 229 -19.15 -2.78 15.25
N ASP A 230 -20.29 -2.81 14.56
CA ASP A 230 -21.49 -2.05 14.88
C ASP A 230 -21.94 -2.48 16.29
N THR A 231 -21.26 -1.98 17.32
CA THR A 231 -21.71 -2.10 18.69
C THR A 231 -22.74 -1.01 18.87
N ALA A 232 -23.98 -1.40 18.56
CA ALA A 232 -25.25 -0.84 18.97
C ALA A 232 -25.21 0.54 19.65
N LEU A 233 -25.98 1.46 19.08
CA LEU A 233 -26.69 2.51 19.80
C LEU A 233 -27.19 1.96 21.16
N GLY A 234 -26.50 2.36 22.22
CA GLY A 234 -26.71 1.88 23.57
C GLY A 234 -25.91 2.75 24.53
N ALA A 235 -26.07 4.06 24.43
CA ALA A 235 -25.66 4.98 25.47
C ALA A 235 -26.51 4.71 26.72
N THR A 236 -26.03 3.86 27.62
CA THR A 236 -26.43 3.92 29.03
C THR A 236 -25.48 4.86 29.75
N PRO A 237 -25.94 6.01 30.27
CA PRO A 237 -25.10 6.91 31.05
C PRO A 237 -24.60 6.18 32.30
N CYS A 238 -23.29 6.24 32.52
CA CYS A 238 -22.68 5.78 33.76
C CYS A 238 -23.18 6.67 34.92
N PRO A 239 -23.81 6.12 35.98
CA PRO A 239 -24.25 6.94 37.09
C PRO A 239 -23.03 7.42 37.89
N ILE A 240 -22.96 8.73 38.08
CA ILE A 240 -21.97 9.42 38.92
C ILE A 240 -22.18 8.95 40.38
N PRO A 241 -21.13 8.54 41.11
CA PRO A 241 -21.27 8.21 42.52
C PRO A 241 -21.60 9.49 43.32
N ALA A 242 -22.72 9.48 44.02
CA ALA A 242 -23.14 10.56 44.91
C ALA A 242 -22.15 10.70 46.08
N ALA A 243 -21.71 11.93 46.34
CA ALA A 243 -20.94 12.28 47.52
C ALA A 243 -21.76 12.05 48.79
N SER A 244 -21.26 11.18 49.67
CA SER A 244 -21.85 10.95 51.00
C SER A 244 -21.60 12.18 51.88
N GLN A 245 -22.68 12.87 52.26
CA GLN A 245 -22.64 13.93 53.25
C GLN A 245 -22.39 13.32 54.64
N ALA A 246 -21.25 13.64 55.25
CA ALA A 246 -20.99 13.34 56.64
C ALA A 246 -21.87 14.23 57.54
N ALA A 247 -22.86 13.62 58.18
CA ALA A 247 -23.70 14.26 59.18
C ALA A 247 -22.88 14.54 60.45
N THR A 248 -22.84 15.81 60.82
CA THR A 248 -22.37 16.33 62.10
C THR A 248 -23.20 15.75 63.24
N ARG A 249 -22.58 15.17 64.26
CA ARG A 249 -23.22 14.94 65.57
C ARG A 249 -22.32 15.40 66.69
N SER A 250 -22.77 16.47 67.33
CA SER A 250 -22.37 16.96 68.64
C SER A 250 -22.93 16.06 69.75
N ARG A 251 -22.08 15.66 70.70
CA ARG A 251 -22.37 15.71 72.14
C ARG A 251 -21.09 15.62 72.95
#